data_AF-A0A8C3PYW3-F1
#
_entry.id   AF-A0A8C3PYW3-F1
#
_cell.length_a   1.000
_cell.length_b   1.000
_cell.length_c   1.000
_cell.angle_alpha   90.00
_cell.angle_beta   90.00
_cell.angle_gamma   90.00
#
_symmetry.space_group_name_H-M   'P 1'
#
loop_
_entity.id
_entity.type
_entity.pdbx_description
1 polymer ?
#
loop_
_entity_poly.entity_id
_entity_poly.type
_entity_poly.pdbx_seq_one_letter_code
_entity_poly.pdbx_strand_id
1 'polypeptide(L)'
;MGSLKTGLGHISSSRLRDNACCEDSLFPKLQRIMTEQWCIYSKPVPAGSRELWALFLQCSCITVLLGGLFYNWLLASLEYPQHVSIAMAVTFSLLLLLALFLLHPVRCAFSITMPTLGTKQGRKLLLSACIMIAVVNITPNIISNIKTLLQVILCISKNSSESLLNSTDLLENASWKLGDEIQNYAILKPMDGHFQFSLVKNNSWINQVHLAGEKARKDFLAVEVLVKDCVRAGNKLVAAFSVLYLCFESVWYLKNYLTNLRFDNIYLTKKLQRLAEDGGASHLLVGSAQRLIRPTGLRLSREELTLCLAQALRLSVALLLVLVVVALEHLIFGVADVAVRRMAQLSTVPVTLSIKYQAGIDFLKISLPVKDVDRSYHHSLTFSSASCRISPPVPPNPSVLLVVGLLFCIIYATVFLETYARRLCRKIAASFFESREDERARYLYGKLSRQHRQTTRLRN
;
A
#
# COMPACT_ATOMS: atom_id res chain seq x y z
N MET A 1 65.17 -0.54 -30.08
CA MET A 1 64.03 -1.33 -29.57
C MET A 1 62.70 -0.81 -30.15
N GLY A 2 62.65 -0.73 -31.49
CA GLY A 2 61.59 -0.07 -32.26
C GLY A 2 60.97 -0.98 -33.31
N SER A 3 60.61 -2.21 -32.92
CA SER A 3 59.90 -3.15 -33.80
C SER A 3 59.10 -4.17 -32.98
N LEU A 4 58.15 -3.69 -32.17
CA LEU A 4 57.18 -4.57 -31.47
C LEU A 4 55.92 -3.81 -31.02
N LYS A 5 55.46 -2.85 -31.82
CA LYS A 5 54.21 -2.10 -31.53
C LYS A 5 53.27 -1.94 -32.74
N THR A 6 53.51 -2.67 -33.82
CA THR A 6 52.74 -2.62 -35.07
C THR A 6 51.93 -3.90 -35.36
N GLY A 7 51.85 -4.85 -34.41
CA GLY A 7 51.11 -6.11 -34.60
C GLY A 7 49.78 -6.25 -33.83
N LEU A 8 49.50 -5.36 -32.85
CA LEU A 8 48.33 -5.51 -31.97
C LEU A 8 47.20 -4.48 -32.19
N GLY A 9 47.39 -3.54 -33.13
CA GLY A 9 46.37 -2.55 -33.50
C GLY A 9 45.33 -3.06 -34.51
N HIS A 10 45.57 -4.18 -35.19
CA HIS A 10 44.77 -4.60 -36.34
C HIS A 10 43.75 -5.72 -36.06
N ILE A 11 43.68 -6.23 -34.82
CA ILE A 11 42.74 -7.30 -34.44
C ILE A 11 41.63 -6.82 -33.47
N SER A 12 41.75 -5.65 -32.83
CA SER A 12 40.65 -5.06 -32.03
C SER A 12 39.74 -4.11 -32.82
N SER A 13 40.17 -3.63 -33.98
CA SER A 13 39.38 -2.70 -34.82
C SER A 13 38.27 -3.38 -35.64
N SER A 14 38.33 -4.69 -35.84
CA SER A 14 37.35 -5.42 -36.66
C SER A 14 36.19 -6.04 -35.85
N ARG A 15 36.21 -5.95 -34.52
CA ARG A 15 35.13 -6.48 -33.66
C ARG A 15 34.36 -5.43 -32.85
N LEU A 16 34.77 -4.16 -32.91
CA LEU A 16 34.08 -3.03 -32.26
C LEU A 16 33.28 -2.15 -33.22
N ARG A 17 33.27 -2.46 -34.53
CA ARG A 17 32.58 -1.66 -35.55
C ARG A 17 31.16 -2.14 -35.89
N ASP A 18 30.75 -3.31 -35.40
CA ASP A 18 29.44 -3.88 -35.74
C ASP A 18 28.35 -3.68 -34.67
N ASN A 19 28.69 -3.19 -33.47
CA ASN A 19 27.71 -2.94 -32.40
C ASN A 19 27.45 -1.46 -32.08
N ALA A 20 28.13 -0.51 -32.73
CA ALA A 20 27.94 0.93 -32.49
C ALA A 20 27.02 1.63 -33.51
N CYS A 21 26.48 0.91 -34.51
CA CYS A 21 25.63 1.50 -35.56
C CYS A 21 24.10 1.34 -35.28
N CYS A 22 23.71 0.54 -34.30
CA CYS A 22 22.30 0.23 -34.04
C CYS A 22 21.63 1.12 -32.97
N GLU A 23 22.36 1.66 -31.99
CA GLU A 23 21.77 2.46 -30.92
C GLU A 23 21.50 3.93 -31.32
N ASP A 24 22.38 4.56 -32.11
CA ASP A 24 22.26 5.99 -32.45
C ASP A 24 21.13 6.31 -33.46
N SER A 25 20.56 5.30 -34.12
CA SER A 25 19.48 5.51 -35.11
C SER A 25 18.08 5.22 -34.58
N LEU A 26 17.93 4.50 -33.47
CA LEU A 26 16.63 4.00 -33.01
C LEU A 26 15.78 5.13 -32.40
N PHE A 27 16.37 5.93 -31.52
CA PHE A 27 15.67 7.00 -30.80
C PHE A 27 15.08 8.08 -31.74
N PRO A 28 15.83 8.66 -32.69
CA PRO A 28 15.27 9.65 -33.62
C PRO A 28 14.23 9.06 -34.57
N LYS A 29 14.38 7.78 -34.97
CA LYS A 29 13.37 7.06 -35.77
C LYS A 29 12.08 6.88 -34.97
N LEU A 30 12.17 6.43 -33.71
CA LEU A 30 11.01 6.26 -32.83
C LEU A 30 10.28 7.59 -32.59
N GLN A 31 11.04 8.66 -32.31
CA GLN A 31 10.47 9.99 -32.10
C GLN A 31 9.72 10.50 -33.34
N ARG A 32 10.27 10.27 -34.55
CA ARG A 32 9.60 10.64 -35.80
C ARG A 32 8.29 9.88 -35.97
N ILE A 33 8.31 8.55 -35.78
CA ILE A 33 7.11 7.71 -35.89
C ILE A 33 6.03 8.15 -34.89
N MET A 34 6.40 8.38 -33.62
CA MET A 34 5.46 8.86 -32.60
C MET A 34 4.87 10.21 -32.95
N THR A 35 5.67 11.13 -33.51
CA THR A 35 5.21 12.45 -33.92
C THR A 35 4.24 12.37 -35.10
N GLU A 36 4.56 11.56 -36.12
CA GLU A 36 3.68 11.32 -37.27
C GLU A 36 2.35 10.69 -36.83
N GLN A 37 2.41 9.67 -35.98
CA GLN A 37 1.22 9.02 -35.42
C GLN A 37 0.37 9.98 -34.59
N TRP A 38 0.98 10.82 -33.76
CA TRP A 38 0.28 11.84 -32.98
C TRP A 38 -0.41 12.87 -33.86
N CYS A 39 0.27 13.35 -34.91
CA CYS A 39 -0.30 14.30 -35.86
C CYS A 39 -1.52 13.73 -36.59
N ILE A 40 -1.49 12.46 -37.01
CA ILE A 40 -2.66 11.81 -37.62
C ILE A 40 -3.81 11.73 -36.61
N TYR A 41 -3.52 11.35 -35.37
CA TYR A 41 -4.53 11.20 -34.32
C TYR A 41 -5.20 12.53 -33.91
N SER A 42 -4.44 13.63 -33.87
CA SER A 42 -4.92 14.94 -33.42
C SER A 42 -5.66 15.76 -34.47
N LYS A 43 -5.53 15.41 -35.76
CA LYS A 43 -6.25 16.08 -36.86
C LYS A 43 -7.77 15.85 -36.76
N PRO A 44 -8.60 16.85 -37.12
CA PRO A 44 -10.06 16.69 -37.14
C PRO A 44 -10.54 15.79 -38.27
N VAL A 45 -9.98 15.98 -39.47
CA VAL A 45 -10.33 15.22 -40.69
C VAL A 45 -9.05 14.63 -41.29
N PRO A 46 -8.99 13.31 -41.55
CA PRO A 46 -7.85 12.70 -42.22
C PRO A 46 -7.75 13.16 -43.67
N ALA A 47 -6.53 13.42 -44.15
CA ALA A 47 -6.29 13.96 -45.49
C ALA A 47 -6.43 12.92 -46.62
N GLY A 48 -6.43 11.61 -46.30
CA GLY A 48 -6.57 10.54 -47.28
C GLY A 48 -6.74 9.16 -46.66
N SER A 49 -6.90 8.13 -47.49
CA SER A 49 -7.23 6.77 -47.06
C SER A 49 -6.19 6.17 -46.11
N ARG A 50 -4.90 6.47 -46.31
CA ARG A 50 -3.83 5.99 -45.42
C ARG A 50 -3.96 6.56 -44.00
N GLU A 51 -4.21 7.87 -43.87
CA GLU A 51 -4.42 8.51 -42.56
C GLU A 51 -5.71 8.01 -41.90
N LEU A 52 -6.77 7.78 -42.69
CA LEU A 52 -8.04 7.23 -42.20
C LEU A 52 -7.85 5.83 -41.59
N TRP A 53 -7.16 4.93 -42.29
CA TRP A 53 -6.86 3.58 -41.79
C TRP A 53 -5.95 3.61 -40.56
N ALA A 54 -4.94 4.49 -40.56
CA ALA A 54 -4.06 4.67 -39.41
C ALA A 54 -4.83 5.14 -38.17
N LEU A 55 -5.73 6.13 -38.32
CA LEU A 55 -6.59 6.61 -37.24
C LEU A 55 -7.54 5.51 -36.75
N PHE A 56 -8.16 4.75 -37.66
CA PHE A 56 -9.03 3.63 -37.30
C PHE A 56 -8.26 2.57 -36.50
N LEU A 57 -7.06 2.20 -36.95
CA LEU A 57 -6.21 1.23 -36.27
C LEU A 57 -5.78 1.71 -34.87
N GLN A 58 -5.41 2.99 -34.73
CA GLN A 58 -5.07 3.58 -33.44
C GLN A 58 -6.26 3.56 -32.47
N CYS A 59 -7.43 4.01 -32.91
CA CYS A 59 -8.66 3.98 -32.10
C CYS A 59 -9.04 2.54 -31.74
N SER A 60 -8.90 1.58 -32.67
CA SER A 60 -9.17 0.16 -32.44
C SER A 60 -8.22 -0.44 -31.40
N CYS A 61 -6.93 -0.12 -31.46
CA CYS A 61 -5.96 -0.57 -30.46
C CYS A 61 -6.32 -0.05 -29.06
N ILE A 62 -6.64 1.25 -28.95
CA ILE A 62 -7.06 1.87 -27.70
C ILE A 62 -8.32 1.20 -27.15
N THR A 63 -9.33 0.93 -28.00
CA THR A 63 -10.61 0.38 -27.55
C THR A 63 -10.51 -1.09 -27.18
N VAL A 64 -9.70 -1.89 -27.88
CA VAL A 64 -9.44 -3.29 -27.51
C VAL A 64 -8.76 -3.37 -26.15
N LEU A 65 -7.75 -2.52 -25.90
CA LEU A 65 -7.06 -2.48 -24.60
C LEU A 65 -8.01 -2.08 -23.47
N LEU A 66 -8.77 -0.99 -23.64
CA LEU A 66 -9.73 -0.53 -22.63
C LEU A 66 -10.90 -1.49 -22.45
N GLY A 67 -11.39 -2.10 -23.52
CA GLY A 67 -12.42 -3.13 -23.51
C GLY A 67 -11.99 -4.37 -22.74
N GLY A 68 -10.76 -4.83 -22.96
CA GLY A 68 -10.17 -5.94 -22.20
C GLY A 68 -10.00 -5.62 -20.72
N LEU A 69 -9.57 -4.40 -20.37
CA LEU A 69 -9.51 -3.95 -18.98
C LEU A 69 -10.90 -3.89 -18.33
N PHE A 70 -11.89 -3.36 -19.05
CA PHE A 70 -13.27 -3.28 -18.59
C PHE A 70 -13.91 -4.67 -18.41
N TYR A 71 -13.66 -5.60 -19.33
CA TYR A 71 -14.04 -7.01 -19.20
C TYR A 71 -13.44 -7.66 -17.96
N ASN A 72 -12.13 -7.52 -17.75
CA ASN A 72 -11.46 -8.05 -16.57
C ASN A 72 -11.99 -7.43 -15.29
N TRP A 73 -12.33 -6.14 -15.30
CA TRP A 73 -12.95 -5.48 -14.16
C TRP A 73 -14.34 -6.05 -13.85
N LEU A 74 -15.19 -6.23 -14.85
CA LEU A 74 -16.52 -6.83 -14.68
C LEU A 74 -16.44 -8.27 -14.15
N LEU A 75 -15.54 -9.09 -14.70
CA LEU A 75 -15.41 -10.50 -14.34
C LEU A 75 -14.71 -10.68 -12.99
N ALA A 76 -13.50 -10.13 -12.83
CA ALA A 76 -12.67 -10.39 -11.66
C ALA A 76 -13.02 -9.51 -10.46
N SER A 77 -13.58 -8.32 -10.68
CA SER A 77 -13.94 -7.41 -9.58
C SER A 77 -15.44 -7.37 -9.32
N LEU A 78 -16.32 -7.43 -10.30
CA LEU A 78 -17.77 -7.37 -10.04
C LEU A 78 -18.45 -8.74 -10.07
N GLU A 79 -17.70 -9.82 -10.36
CA GLU A 79 -18.18 -11.21 -10.34
C GLU A 79 -19.43 -11.42 -11.24
N TYR A 80 -19.57 -10.62 -12.31
CA TYR A 80 -20.64 -10.80 -13.29
C TYR A 80 -20.43 -12.09 -14.10
N PRO A 81 -21.51 -12.80 -14.46
CA PRO A 81 -21.41 -13.99 -15.29
C PRO A 81 -20.76 -13.68 -16.64
N GLN A 82 -19.96 -14.63 -17.14
CA GLN A 82 -19.08 -14.41 -18.30
C GLN A 82 -19.81 -13.84 -19.52
N HIS A 83 -21.01 -14.35 -19.85
CA HIS A 83 -21.77 -13.90 -21.01
C HIS A 83 -22.20 -12.42 -20.90
N VAL A 84 -22.60 -11.96 -19.70
CA VAL A 84 -22.95 -10.55 -19.45
C VAL A 84 -21.69 -9.68 -19.54
N SER A 85 -20.59 -10.12 -18.94
CA SER A 85 -19.31 -9.40 -18.99
C SER A 85 -18.79 -9.23 -20.42
N ILE A 86 -18.88 -10.28 -21.26
CA ILE A 86 -18.52 -10.22 -22.68
C ILE A 86 -19.42 -9.24 -23.42
N ALA A 87 -20.75 -9.37 -23.29
CA ALA A 87 -21.70 -8.50 -23.98
C ALA A 87 -21.46 -7.02 -23.63
N MET A 88 -21.37 -6.68 -22.35
CA MET A 88 -21.11 -5.32 -21.88
C MET A 88 -19.76 -4.78 -22.36
N ALA A 89 -18.70 -5.60 -22.35
CA ALA A 89 -17.38 -5.17 -22.81
C ALA A 89 -17.32 -4.94 -24.32
N VAL A 90 -17.96 -5.80 -25.12
CA VAL A 90 -18.04 -5.64 -26.58
C VAL A 90 -18.84 -4.38 -26.93
N THR A 91 -20.01 -4.19 -26.31
CA THR A 91 -20.83 -2.99 -26.53
C THR A 91 -20.09 -1.72 -26.12
N PHE A 92 -19.43 -1.70 -24.96
CA PHE A 92 -18.60 -0.58 -24.51
C PHE A 92 -17.47 -0.27 -25.51
N SER A 93 -16.76 -1.29 -25.97
CA SER A 93 -15.64 -1.14 -26.91
C SER A 93 -16.09 -0.60 -28.26
N LEU A 94 -17.23 -1.06 -28.78
CA LEU A 94 -17.80 -0.59 -30.03
C LEU A 94 -18.24 0.87 -29.94
N LEU A 95 -18.97 1.24 -28.87
CA LEU A 95 -19.39 2.62 -28.64
C LEU A 95 -18.20 3.55 -28.48
N LEU A 96 -17.17 3.13 -27.73
CA LEU A 96 -15.95 3.90 -27.56
C LEU A 96 -15.17 4.04 -28.88
N LEU A 97 -15.14 2.99 -29.71
CA LEU A 97 -14.50 3.04 -31.03
C LEU A 97 -15.20 4.06 -31.92
N LEU A 98 -16.52 4.01 -32.01
CA LEU A 98 -17.31 4.98 -32.77
C LEU A 98 -17.08 6.40 -32.25
N ALA A 99 -17.10 6.60 -30.93
CA ALA A 99 -16.88 7.90 -30.31
C ALA A 99 -15.48 8.46 -30.60
N LEU A 100 -14.42 7.66 -30.42
CA LEU A 100 -13.05 8.11 -30.70
C LEU A 100 -12.81 8.29 -32.21
N PHE A 101 -13.39 7.45 -33.06
CA PHE A 101 -13.19 7.55 -34.50
C PHE A 101 -13.92 8.76 -35.11
N LEU A 102 -15.19 8.97 -34.74
CA LEU A 102 -16.05 9.99 -35.35
C LEU A 102 -15.97 11.35 -34.65
N LEU A 103 -15.77 11.39 -33.33
CA LEU A 103 -15.85 12.62 -32.54
C LEU A 103 -14.45 13.11 -32.15
N HIS A 104 -13.92 14.05 -32.94
CA HIS A 104 -12.63 14.67 -32.69
C HIS A 104 -12.47 15.28 -31.27
N PRO A 105 -13.47 15.97 -30.68
CA PRO A 105 -13.35 16.46 -29.31
C PRO A 105 -13.24 15.33 -28.27
N VAL A 106 -13.85 14.17 -28.52
CA VAL A 106 -13.78 13.01 -27.60
C VAL A 106 -12.38 12.42 -27.60
N ARG A 107 -11.70 12.33 -28.77
CA ARG A 107 -10.27 11.93 -28.84
C ARG A 107 -9.38 12.85 -28.01
N CYS A 108 -9.62 14.15 -28.08
CA CYS A 108 -8.86 15.14 -27.32
C CYS A 108 -9.10 14.96 -25.81
N ALA A 109 -10.36 14.88 -25.37
CA ALA A 109 -10.70 14.67 -23.97
C ALA A 109 -10.10 13.37 -23.42
N PHE A 110 -10.18 12.28 -24.21
CA PHE A 110 -9.57 10.99 -23.86
C PHE A 110 -8.04 11.11 -23.71
N SER A 111 -7.38 11.82 -24.61
CA SER A 111 -5.93 12.05 -24.54
C SER A 111 -5.54 12.89 -23.33
N ILE A 112 -6.39 13.83 -22.90
CA ILE A 112 -6.20 14.64 -21.69
C ILE A 112 -6.36 13.78 -20.42
N THR A 113 -7.11 12.68 -20.46
CA THR A 113 -7.24 11.76 -19.31
C THR A 113 -5.90 11.16 -18.87
N MET A 114 -4.97 10.94 -19.79
CA MET A 114 -3.66 10.37 -19.47
C MET A 114 -2.80 11.27 -18.56
N PRO A 115 -2.52 12.55 -18.90
CA PRO A 115 -1.84 13.44 -17.99
C PRO A 115 -2.66 13.74 -16.72
N THR A 116 -4.01 13.69 -16.75
CA THR A 116 -4.79 13.90 -15.52
C THR A 116 -4.59 12.79 -14.48
N LEU A 117 -4.14 11.58 -14.87
CA LEU A 117 -3.66 10.56 -13.91
C LEU A 117 -2.46 11.05 -13.08
N GLY A 118 -1.65 11.98 -13.59
CA GLY A 118 -0.57 12.61 -12.83
C GLY A 118 -1.04 13.65 -11.82
N THR A 119 -2.34 13.88 -11.67
CA THR A 119 -2.92 14.89 -10.76
C THR A 119 -3.39 14.30 -9.43
N LYS A 120 -4.03 15.14 -8.60
CA LYS A 120 -4.66 14.75 -7.33
C LYS A 120 -5.53 13.48 -7.42
N GLN A 121 -6.22 13.28 -8.54
CA GLN A 121 -7.15 12.16 -8.67
C GLN A 121 -6.45 10.84 -8.94
N GLY A 122 -5.42 10.81 -9.79
CA GLY A 122 -4.62 9.59 -9.92
C GLY A 122 -3.81 9.27 -8.66
N ARG A 123 -3.44 10.27 -7.85
CA ARG A 123 -2.89 10.02 -6.50
C ARG A 123 -3.87 9.30 -5.58
N LYS A 124 -5.17 9.64 -5.63
CA LYS A 124 -6.18 8.90 -4.86
C LYS A 124 -6.29 7.45 -5.29
N LEU A 125 -6.21 7.17 -6.60
CA LEU A 125 -6.16 5.81 -7.12
C LEU A 125 -4.95 5.03 -6.59
N LEU A 126 -3.76 5.64 -6.65
CA LEU A 126 -2.53 5.02 -6.13
C LEU A 126 -2.61 4.76 -4.62
N LEU A 127 -3.13 5.72 -3.84
CA LEU A 127 -3.33 5.56 -2.39
C LEU A 127 -4.33 4.43 -2.09
N SER A 128 -5.43 4.36 -2.83
CA SER A 128 -6.43 3.29 -2.70
C SER A 128 -5.80 1.92 -2.97
N ALA A 129 -4.96 1.81 -4.01
CA ALA A 129 -4.20 0.60 -4.30
C ALA A 129 -3.21 0.23 -3.18
N CYS A 130 -2.53 1.22 -2.58
CA CYS A 130 -1.64 0.99 -1.43
C CYS A 130 -2.41 0.39 -0.25
N ILE A 131 -3.57 0.96 0.09
CA ILE A 131 -4.43 0.47 1.17
C ILE A 131 -4.91 -0.96 0.88
N MET A 132 -5.31 -1.25 -0.36
CA MET A 132 -5.72 -2.59 -0.77
C MET A 132 -4.58 -3.60 -0.57
N ILE A 133 -3.38 -3.30 -1.08
CA ILE A 133 -2.21 -4.18 -0.95
C ILE A 133 -1.86 -4.40 0.51
N ALA A 134 -1.86 -3.34 1.32
CA ALA A 134 -1.61 -3.42 2.76
C ALA A 134 -2.64 -4.34 3.44
N VAL A 135 -3.93 -4.15 3.21
CA VAL A 135 -4.98 -4.96 3.86
C VAL A 135 -4.98 -6.41 3.40
N VAL A 136 -4.76 -6.68 2.11
CA VAL A 136 -4.78 -8.06 1.58
C VAL A 136 -3.57 -8.87 2.03
N ASN A 137 -2.42 -8.22 2.29
CA ASN A 137 -1.20 -8.93 2.65
C ASN A 137 -0.86 -8.84 4.15
N ILE A 138 -0.95 -7.66 4.76
CA ILE A 138 -0.52 -7.43 6.15
C ILE A 138 -1.57 -7.93 7.14
N THR A 139 -2.85 -7.65 6.92
CA THR A 139 -3.94 -8.07 7.82
C THR A 139 -3.98 -9.59 8.06
N PRO A 140 -3.96 -10.47 7.03
CA PRO A 140 -3.96 -11.91 7.29
C PRO A 140 -2.70 -12.37 8.02
N ASN A 141 -1.55 -11.73 7.79
CA ASN A 141 -0.32 -12.08 8.47
C ASN A 141 -0.38 -11.72 9.97
N ILE A 142 -0.82 -10.50 10.29
CA ILE A 142 -1.11 -10.07 11.67
C ILE A 142 -2.05 -11.06 12.35
N ILE A 143 -3.16 -11.38 11.70
CA ILE A 143 -4.18 -12.26 12.29
C ILE A 143 -3.66 -13.70 12.45
N SER A 144 -2.86 -14.20 11.52
CA SER A 144 -2.20 -15.51 11.64
C SER A 144 -1.28 -15.56 12.86
N ASN A 145 -0.45 -14.52 13.06
CA ASN A 145 0.45 -14.47 14.22
C ASN A 145 -0.31 -14.26 15.55
N ILE A 146 -1.42 -13.52 15.56
CA ILE A 146 -2.32 -13.44 16.73
C ILE A 146 -2.94 -14.81 17.04
N LYS A 147 -3.36 -15.58 16.01
CA LYS A 147 -3.87 -16.95 16.20
C LYS A 147 -2.80 -17.86 16.82
N THR A 148 -1.55 -17.75 16.39
CA THR A 148 -0.41 -18.46 17.01
C THR A 148 -0.22 -18.06 18.47
N LEU A 149 -0.26 -16.76 18.80
CA LEU A 149 -0.18 -16.28 20.18
C LEU A 149 -1.31 -16.83 21.04
N LEU A 150 -2.54 -16.83 20.52
CA LEU A 150 -3.69 -17.38 21.22
C LEU A 150 -3.56 -18.89 21.46
N GLN A 151 -3.00 -19.64 20.50
CA GLN A 151 -2.68 -21.07 20.69
C GLN A 151 -1.66 -21.29 21.80
N VAL A 152 -0.61 -20.47 21.86
CA VAL A 152 0.40 -20.51 22.94
C VAL A 152 -0.28 -20.25 24.29
N ILE A 153 -1.05 -19.18 24.41
CA ILE A 153 -1.74 -18.80 25.66
C ILE A 153 -2.69 -19.91 26.13
N LEU A 154 -3.50 -20.45 25.22
CA LEU A 154 -4.46 -21.52 25.55
C LEU A 154 -3.78 -22.82 25.93
N CYS A 155 -2.66 -23.15 25.30
CA CYS A 155 -1.92 -24.34 25.66
C CYS A 155 -1.26 -24.20 27.05
N ILE A 156 -0.60 -23.07 27.29
CA ILE A 156 0.05 -22.82 28.59
C ILE A 156 -1.00 -22.84 29.69
N SER A 157 -2.12 -22.14 29.52
CA SER A 157 -3.18 -22.09 30.54
C SER A 157 -3.82 -23.45 30.79
N LYS A 158 -4.07 -24.24 29.74
CA LYS A 158 -4.61 -25.60 29.86
C LYS A 158 -3.64 -26.51 30.61
N ASN A 159 -2.40 -26.62 30.14
CA ASN A 159 -1.42 -27.54 30.73
C ASN A 159 -1.00 -27.11 32.13
N SER A 160 -0.85 -25.80 32.39
CA SER A 160 -0.55 -25.34 33.75
C SER A 160 -1.68 -25.65 34.71
N SER A 161 -2.93 -25.50 34.28
CA SER A 161 -4.10 -25.82 35.11
C SER A 161 -4.21 -27.32 35.37
N GLU A 162 -4.06 -28.16 34.34
CA GLU A 162 -4.04 -29.62 34.48
C GLU A 162 -2.87 -30.09 35.36
N SER A 163 -1.68 -29.51 35.17
CA SER A 163 -0.51 -29.83 35.98
C SER A 163 -0.72 -29.44 37.44
N LEU A 164 -1.26 -28.25 37.72
CA LEU A 164 -1.56 -27.80 39.09
C LEU A 164 -2.61 -28.70 39.74
N LEU A 165 -3.68 -29.07 39.03
CA LEU A 165 -4.68 -30.02 39.55
C LEU A 165 -4.06 -31.38 39.86
N ASN A 166 -3.18 -31.90 39.01
CA ASN A 166 -2.46 -33.15 39.30
C ASN A 166 -1.48 -33.01 40.48
N SER A 167 -0.81 -31.86 40.64
CA SER A 167 0.03 -31.58 41.82
C SER A 167 -0.80 -31.55 43.10
N THR A 168 -2.05 -31.09 43.02
CA THR A 168 -2.92 -31.01 44.18
C THR A 168 -3.32 -32.40 44.69
N ASP A 169 -3.52 -33.38 43.81
CA ASP A 169 -3.76 -34.78 44.20
C ASP A 169 -2.52 -35.40 44.88
N LEU A 170 -1.31 -34.99 44.48
CA LEU A 170 -0.07 -35.38 45.17
C LEU A 170 0.07 -34.73 46.54
N LEU A 171 -0.32 -33.46 46.67
CA LEU A 171 -0.32 -32.75 47.94
C LEU A 171 -1.31 -33.41 48.92
N GLU A 172 -2.48 -33.82 48.44
CA GLU A 172 -3.46 -34.57 49.21
C GLU A 172 -2.85 -35.89 49.71
N ASN A 173 -2.25 -36.71 48.83
CA ASN A 173 -1.60 -37.97 49.22
C ASN A 173 -0.43 -37.75 50.21
N ALA A 174 0.39 -36.72 50.00
CA ALA A 174 1.48 -36.36 50.90
C ALA A 174 0.95 -35.93 52.28
N SER A 175 -0.15 -35.18 52.31
CA SER A 175 -0.81 -34.78 53.56
C SER A 175 -1.40 -35.97 54.33
N TRP A 176 -2.02 -36.93 53.63
CA TRP A 176 -2.53 -38.16 54.22
C TRP A 176 -1.41 -38.99 54.85
N LYS A 177 -0.30 -39.18 54.13
CA LYS A 177 0.87 -39.90 54.66
C LYS A 177 1.50 -39.20 55.87
N LEU A 178 1.54 -37.86 55.86
CA LEU A 178 2.04 -37.10 56.99
C LEU A 178 1.12 -37.23 58.22
N GLY A 179 -0.20 -37.20 58.01
CA GLY A 179 -1.19 -37.40 59.07
C GLY A 179 -1.09 -38.78 59.72
N ASP A 180 -0.97 -39.83 58.92
CA ASP A 180 -0.82 -41.22 59.42
C ASP A 180 0.49 -41.39 60.23
N GLU A 181 1.58 -40.81 59.75
CA GLU A 181 2.86 -40.84 60.47
C GLU A 181 2.74 -40.12 61.82
N ILE A 182 2.10 -38.94 61.88
CA ILE A 182 1.90 -38.19 63.13
C ILE A 182 1.01 -38.96 64.12
N GLN A 183 0.00 -39.66 63.63
CA GLN A 183 -0.92 -40.44 64.45
C GLN A 183 -0.23 -41.61 65.16
N ASN A 184 0.76 -42.25 64.51
CA ASN A 184 1.55 -43.34 65.10
C ASN A 184 2.44 -42.91 66.29
N TYR A 185 2.72 -41.61 66.47
CA TYR A 185 3.53 -41.10 67.59
C TYR A 185 2.70 -40.39 68.69
N ALA A 186 1.38 -40.21 68.51
CA ALA A 186 0.52 -39.52 69.47
C ALA A 186 0.06 -40.44 70.61
N ILE A 187 0.90 -40.60 71.64
CA ILE A 187 0.69 -41.59 72.72
C ILE A 187 -0.44 -41.22 73.70
N LEU A 188 -0.85 -39.94 73.82
CA LEU A 188 -1.75 -39.51 74.92
C LEU A 188 -3.16 -39.05 74.52
N LYS A 189 -3.44 -38.92 73.21
CA LYS A 189 -4.80 -38.78 72.65
C LYS A 189 -4.67 -38.79 71.13
N PRO A 190 -5.47 -39.57 70.39
CA PRO A 190 -5.55 -39.39 68.94
C PRO A 190 -6.09 -37.97 68.69
N MET A 191 -5.26 -37.13 68.10
CA MET A 191 -5.73 -35.88 67.51
C MET A 191 -6.25 -36.24 66.12
N ASP A 192 -7.57 -36.18 65.91
CA ASP A 192 -8.19 -36.24 64.57
C ASP A 192 -7.92 -34.94 63.80
N GLY A 193 -6.64 -34.59 63.67
CA GLY A 193 -6.18 -33.40 62.98
C GLY A 193 -5.92 -33.70 61.51
N HIS A 194 -6.96 -34.07 60.76
CA HIS A 194 -6.82 -34.18 59.31
C HIS A 194 -6.62 -32.77 58.72
N PHE A 195 -5.49 -32.55 58.05
CA PHE A 195 -5.24 -31.31 57.33
C PHE A 195 -6.16 -31.23 56.12
N GLN A 196 -7.29 -30.52 56.25
CA GLN A 196 -8.20 -30.31 55.13
C GLN A 196 -7.68 -29.16 54.25
N PHE A 197 -6.98 -29.52 53.18
CA PHE A 197 -6.65 -28.55 52.14
C PHE A 197 -7.91 -28.20 51.36
N SER A 198 -8.33 -26.94 51.40
CA SER A 198 -9.37 -26.41 50.51
C SER A 198 -8.83 -26.38 49.08
N LEU A 199 -9.06 -27.47 48.36
CA LEU A 199 -8.61 -27.65 46.98
C LEU A 199 -9.70 -27.21 46.02
N VAL A 200 -9.46 -26.13 45.28
CA VAL A 200 -10.37 -25.67 44.22
C VAL A 200 -10.25 -26.59 43.01
N LYS A 201 -10.89 -27.76 43.06
CA LYS A 201 -10.95 -28.73 41.96
C LYS A 201 -12.08 -28.34 41.00
N ASN A 202 -11.94 -27.20 40.33
CA ASN A 202 -12.98 -26.66 39.46
C ASN A 202 -12.67 -26.85 37.97
N ASN A 203 -13.06 -28.00 37.41
CA ASN A 203 -12.96 -28.31 35.97
C ASN A 203 -13.74 -27.30 35.09
N SER A 204 -14.69 -26.56 35.67
CA SER A 204 -15.41 -25.47 34.98
C SER A 204 -14.46 -24.39 34.46
N TRP A 205 -13.39 -24.08 35.21
CA TRP A 205 -12.46 -22.99 34.87
C TRP A 205 -11.64 -23.30 33.61
N ILE A 206 -11.19 -24.55 33.46
CA ILE A 206 -10.45 -25.03 32.28
C ILE A 206 -11.35 -24.96 31.04
N ASN A 207 -12.61 -25.42 31.16
CA ASN A 207 -13.57 -25.37 30.08
C ASN A 207 -13.92 -23.92 29.69
N GLN A 208 -14.01 -23.01 30.67
CA GLN A 208 -14.29 -21.60 30.44
C GLN A 208 -13.15 -20.90 29.69
N VAL A 209 -11.88 -21.19 30.01
CA VAL A 209 -10.71 -20.65 29.31
C VAL A 209 -10.65 -21.17 27.87
N HIS A 210 -10.92 -22.46 27.65
CA HIS A 210 -10.97 -23.04 26.30
C HIS A 210 -12.09 -22.41 25.45
N LEU A 211 -13.28 -22.25 26.03
CA LEU A 211 -14.43 -21.63 25.38
C LEU A 211 -14.14 -20.16 25.00
N ALA A 212 -13.54 -19.39 25.91
CA ALA A 212 -13.13 -18.01 25.65
C ALA A 212 -12.09 -17.92 24.52
N GLY A 213 -11.14 -18.86 24.48
CA GLY A 213 -10.15 -18.99 23.41
C GLY A 213 -10.75 -19.28 22.04
N GLU A 214 -11.64 -20.27 21.95
CA GLU A 214 -12.33 -20.60 20.70
C GLU A 214 -13.21 -19.45 20.21
N LYS A 215 -13.91 -18.78 21.13
CA LYS A 215 -14.71 -17.60 20.81
C LYS A 215 -13.83 -16.48 20.25
N ALA A 216 -12.75 -16.12 20.93
CA ALA A 216 -11.82 -15.11 20.44
C ALA A 216 -11.27 -15.46 19.04
N ARG A 217 -10.91 -16.72 18.80
CA ARG A 217 -10.46 -17.19 17.47
C ARG A 217 -11.53 -17.01 16.40
N LYS A 218 -12.80 -17.33 16.70
CA LYS A 218 -13.94 -17.13 15.78
C LYS A 218 -14.17 -15.64 15.50
N ASP A 219 -14.10 -14.79 16.53
CA ASP A 219 -14.27 -13.34 16.40
C ASP A 219 -13.17 -12.73 15.51
N PHE A 220 -11.90 -13.14 15.67
CA PHE A 220 -10.81 -12.69 14.80
C PHE A 220 -10.97 -13.13 13.34
N LEU A 221 -11.49 -14.35 13.10
CA LEU A 221 -11.80 -14.81 11.74
C LEU A 221 -12.93 -13.99 11.11
N ALA A 222 -13.97 -13.69 11.87
CA ALA A 222 -15.07 -12.85 11.40
C ALA A 222 -14.60 -11.42 11.06
N VAL A 223 -13.77 -10.83 11.92
CA VAL A 223 -13.16 -9.51 11.68
C VAL A 223 -12.25 -9.53 10.44
N GLU A 224 -11.46 -10.59 10.23
CA GLU A 224 -10.61 -10.74 9.04
C GLU A 224 -11.41 -10.66 7.74
N VAL A 225 -12.48 -11.45 7.67
CA VAL A 225 -13.36 -11.52 6.49
C VAL A 225 -14.04 -10.17 6.28
N LEU A 226 -14.63 -9.61 7.34
CA LEU A 226 -15.32 -8.32 7.28
C LEU A 226 -14.40 -7.19 6.79
N VAL A 227 -13.18 -7.08 7.34
CA VAL A 227 -12.22 -6.05 6.92
C VAL A 227 -11.81 -6.22 5.46
N LYS A 228 -11.54 -7.46 5.02
CA LYS A 228 -11.18 -7.74 3.62
C LYS A 228 -12.31 -7.37 2.67
N ASP A 229 -13.54 -7.74 2.98
CA ASP A 229 -14.71 -7.48 2.13
C ASP A 229 -15.04 -6.00 2.08
N CYS A 230 -15.05 -5.31 3.23
CA CYS A 230 -15.28 -3.87 3.30
C CYS A 230 -14.22 -3.07 2.53
N VAL A 231 -12.93 -3.39 2.71
CA VAL A 231 -11.84 -2.68 2.01
C VAL A 231 -11.86 -3.01 0.52
N ARG A 232 -12.13 -4.25 0.13
CA ARG A 232 -12.26 -4.65 -1.28
C ARG A 232 -13.40 -3.91 -1.96
N ALA A 233 -14.58 -3.87 -1.34
CA ALA A 233 -15.74 -3.13 -1.86
C ALA A 233 -15.45 -1.62 -1.92
N GLY A 234 -14.92 -1.04 -0.84
CA GLY A 234 -14.55 0.36 -0.78
C GLY A 234 -13.52 0.75 -1.84
N ASN A 235 -12.46 -0.05 -2.03
CA ASN A 235 -11.45 0.19 -3.05
C ASN A 235 -12.03 0.14 -4.47
N LYS A 236 -12.96 -0.78 -4.77
CA LYS A 236 -13.65 -0.85 -6.07
C LYS A 236 -14.46 0.43 -6.33
N LEU A 237 -15.21 0.89 -5.33
CA LEU A 237 -16.01 2.12 -5.44
C LEU A 237 -15.11 3.34 -5.63
N VAL A 238 -14.07 3.50 -4.80
CA VAL A 238 -13.11 4.61 -4.92
C VAL A 238 -12.44 4.61 -6.28
N ALA A 239 -12.04 3.44 -6.80
CA ALA A 239 -11.46 3.32 -8.12
C ALA A 239 -12.43 3.77 -9.23
N ALA A 240 -13.67 3.26 -9.20
CA ALA A 240 -14.70 3.62 -10.16
C ALA A 240 -15.00 5.13 -10.16
N PHE A 241 -15.27 5.71 -8.99
CA PHE A 241 -15.56 7.14 -8.86
C PHE A 241 -14.37 8.01 -9.26
N SER A 242 -13.15 7.59 -8.95
CA SER A 242 -11.94 8.34 -9.35
C SER A 242 -11.75 8.34 -10.87
N VAL A 243 -12.01 7.21 -11.55
CA VAL A 243 -11.96 7.13 -13.03
C VAL A 243 -13.04 8.00 -13.66
N LEU A 244 -14.29 7.93 -13.17
CA LEU A 244 -15.37 8.78 -13.65
C LEU A 244 -15.06 10.27 -13.47
N TYR A 245 -14.52 10.64 -12.31
CA TYR A 245 -14.13 12.02 -12.03
C TYR A 245 -12.96 12.48 -12.91
N LEU A 246 -11.97 11.61 -13.20
CA LEU A 246 -10.89 11.92 -14.14
C LEU A 246 -11.41 12.21 -15.56
N CYS A 247 -12.37 11.41 -16.03
CA CYS A 247 -13.05 11.64 -17.30
C CYS A 247 -13.81 12.97 -17.28
N PHE A 248 -14.55 13.24 -16.20
CA PHE A 248 -15.27 14.51 -16.02
C PHE A 248 -14.33 15.71 -16.03
N GLU A 249 -13.24 15.69 -15.27
CA GLU A 249 -12.22 16.75 -15.26
C GLU A 249 -11.62 16.99 -16.65
N SER A 250 -11.37 15.92 -17.40
CA SER A 250 -10.78 16.02 -18.74
C SER A 250 -11.75 16.66 -19.74
N VAL A 251 -13.03 16.28 -19.70
CA VAL A 251 -14.10 16.90 -20.50
C VAL A 251 -14.34 18.36 -20.08
N TRP A 252 -14.38 18.62 -18.78
CA TRP A 252 -14.54 19.96 -18.20
C TRP A 252 -13.40 20.89 -18.60
N TYR A 253 -12.16 20.40 -18.51
CA TYR A 253 -10.97 21.12 -18.95
C TYR A 253 -11.07 21.47 -20.44
N LEU A 254 -11.40 20.50 -21.30
CA LEU A 254 -11.55 20.74 -22.73
C LEU A 254 -12.67 21.75 -23.03
N LYS A 255 -13.82 21.63 -22.37
CA LYS A 255 -14.94 22.58 -22.51
C LYS A 255 -14.50 24.01 -22.19
N ASN A 256 -13.82 24.22 -21.07
CA ASN A 256 -13.32 25.54 -20.68
C ASN A 256 -12.22 26.03 -21.61
N TYR A 257 -11.36 25.13 -22.09
CA TYR A 257 -10.31 25.44 -23.06
C TYR A 257 -10.89 25.99 -24.37
N LEU A 258 -12.02 25.44 -24.83
CA LEU A 258 -12.68 25.83 -26.08
C LEU A 258 -13.62 27.04 -25.94
N THR A 259 -14.24 27.24 -24.78
CA THR A 259 -15.26 28.29 -24.59
C THR A 259 -14.70 29.57 -23.97
N ASN A 260 -13.64 29.50 -23.15
CA ASN A 260 -13.14 30.64 -22.39
C ASN A 260 -11.70 31.00 -22.77
N LEU A 261 -11.52 32.09 -23.51
CA LEU A 261 -10.20 32.59 -23.94
C LEU A 261 -9.29 33.02 -22.78
N ARG A 262 -9.82 33.23 -21.57
CA ARG A 262 -9.05 33.57 -20.36
C ARG A 262 -8.55 32.33 -19.62
N PHE A 263 -9.16 31.17 -19.84
CA PHE A 263 -8.83 29.94 -19.12
C PHE A 263 -7.46 29.41 -19.56
N ASP A 264 -6.55 29.20 -18.61
CA ASP A 264 -5.19 28.67 -18.84
C ASP A 264 -4.43 29.34 -20.02
N ASN A 265 -4.60 30.66 -20.18
CA ASN A 265 -4.01 31.45 -21.27
C ASN A 265 -2.94 32.42 -20.77
N ILE A 266 -1.89 31.86 -20.15
CA ILE A 266 -0.81 32.62 -19.47
C ILE A 266 0.59 32.25 -19.97
N TYR A 267 0.70 31.70 -21.18
CA TYR A 267 1.95 31.09 -21.64
C TYR A 267 2.60 31.85 -22.78
N LEU A 268 3.93 31.89 -22.76
CA LEU A 268 4.74 32.42 -23.86
C LEU A 268 4.87 31.37 -24.98
N THR A 269 4.02 31.48 -26.00
CA THR A 269 4.08 30.61 -27.19
C THR A 269 4.91 31.24 -28.30
N LYS A 270 5.49 30.43 -29.19
CA LYS A 270 6.22 30.93 -30.39
C LYS A 270 5.33 31.82 -31.26
N LYS A 271 4.02 31.52 -31.32
CA LYS A 271 3.06 32.30 -32.09
C LYS A 271 2.82 33.69 -31.49
N LEU A 272 2.69 33.77 -30.16
CA LEU A 272 2.61 35.06 -29.46
C LEU A 272 3.88 35.89 -29.69
N GLN A 273 5.05 35.25 -29.70
CA GLN A 273 6.32 35.91 -29.98
C GLN A 273 6.34 36.53 -31.38
N ARG A 274 5.95 35.76 -32.41
CA ARG A 274 5.85 36.27 -33.79
C ARG A 274 4.87 37.44 -33.90
N LEU A 275 3.68 37.33 -33.29
CA LEU A 275 2.69 38.42 -33.28
C LEU A 275 3.22 39.70 -32.64
N ALA A 276 4.07 39.59 -31.62
CA ALA A 276 4.70 40.75 -30.99
C ALA A 276 5.83 41.34 -31.83
N GLU A 277 6.62 40.49 -32.52
CA GLU A 277 7.67 40.92 -33.44
C GLU A 277 7.07 41.64 -34.66
N ASP A 278 6.06 41.04 -35.31
CA ASP A 278 5.34 41.61 -36.46
C ASP A 278 4.65 42.93 -36.09
N GLY A 279 4.17 43.05 -34.85
CA GLY A 279 3.53 44.25 -34.33
C GLY A 279 4.50 45.32 -33.80
N GLY A 280 5.82 45.13 -33.90
CA GLY A 280 6.84 46.04 -33.35
C GLY A 280 6.82 46.17 -31.83
N ALA A 281 6.19 45.22 -31.13
CA ALA A 281 5.84 45.29 -29.72
C ALA A 281 6.58 44.24 -28.87
N SER A 282 7.75 43.78 -29.30
CA SER A 282 8.58 42.80 -28.58
C SER A 282 8.92 43.22 -27.15
N HIS A 283 8.99 44.53 -26.88
CA HIS A 283 9.18 45.10 -25.55
C HIS A 283 8.07 44.72 -24.56
N LEU A 284 6.85 44.46 -25.04
CA LEU A 284 5.72 44.01 -24.21
C LEU A 284 5.98 42.65 -23.57
N LEU A 285 6.64 41.73 -24.30
CA LEU A 285 6.93 40.39 -23.82
C LEU A 285 8.02 40.39 -22.74
N VAL A 286 9.00 41.28 -22.87
CA VAL A 286 10.06 41.47 -21.87
C VAL A 286 9.49 42.09 -20.60
N GLY A 287 8.67 43.15 -20.72
CA GLY A 287 8.04 43.81 -19.58
C GLY A 287 7.00 42.95 -18.84
N SER A 288 6.37 41.99 -19.53
CA SER A 288 5.39 41.06 -18.95
C SER A 288 5.96 39.67 -18.61
N ALA A 289 7.27 39.47 -18.77
CA ALA A 289 7.92 38.17 -18.60
C ALA A 289 7.70 37.51 -17.23
N GLN A 290 7.49 38.31 -16.17
CA GLN A 290 7.18 37.79 -14.83
C GLN A 290 5.79 37.15 -14.73
N ARG A 291 4.84 37.50 -15.62
CA ARG A 291 3.47 36.98 -15.63
C ARG A 291 3.26 35.84 -16.63
N LEU A 292 4.19 35.64 -17.57
CA LEU A 292 4.08 34.62 -18.61
C LEU A 292 4.95 33.40 -18.30
N ILE A 293 4.35 32.21 -18.39
CA ILE A 293 5.03 30.94 -18.13
C ILE A 293 5.57 30.36 -19.45
N ARG A 294 6.84 29.92 -19.47
CA ARG A 294 7.39 29.16 -20.61
C ARG A 294 6.84 27.72 -20.61
N PRO A 295 6.19 27.25 -21.70
CA PRO A 295 5.62 25.89 -21.78
C PRO A 295 6.63 24.75 -21.64
N THR A 296 7.91 25.00 -21.93
CA THR A 296 9.01 24.03 -21.90
C THR A 296 9.95 24.21 -20.71
N GLY A 297 9.70 25.18 -19.83
CA GLY A 297 10.56 25.43 -18.69
C GLY A 297 10.41 24.33 -17.63
N LEU A 298 11.52 23.70 -17.23
CA LEU A 298 11.58 22.75 -16.11
C LEU A 298 11.68 23.42 -14.73
N ARG A 299 11.69 24.76 -14.68
CA ARG A 299 11.83 25.50 -13.42
C ARG A 299 10.46 25.60 -12.74
N LEU A 300 10.34 25.03 -11.55
CA LEU A 300 9.24 25.33 -10.63
C LEU A 300 9.46 26.71 -10.01
N SER A 301 8.37 27.47 -9.88
CA SER A 301 8.36 28.70 -9.08
C SER A 301 8.50 28.36 -7.58
N ARG A 302 9.03 29.29 -6.77
CA ARG A 302 9.07 29.14 -5.31
C ARG A 302 7.68 28.92 -4.70
N GLU A 303 6.66 29.56 -5.26
CA GLU A 303 5.26 29.40 -4.84
C GLU A 303 4.68 28.03 -5.23
N GLU A 304 5.07 27.49 -6.39
CA GLU A 304 4.69 26.14 -6.80
C GLU A 304 5.37 25.10 -5.90
N LEU A 305 6.63 25.33 -5.52
CA LEU A 305 7.38 24.46 -4.63
C LEU A 305 6.78 24.42 -3.22
N THR A 306 6.41 25.56 -2.63
CA THR A 306 5.77 25.58 -1.30
C THR A 306 4.43 24.85 -1.31
N LEU A 307 3.65 25.00 -2.38
CA LEU A 307 2.41 24.25 -2.55
C LEU A 307 2.65 22.73 -2.69
N CYS A 308 3.67 22.32 -3.45
CA CYS A 308 4.07 20.92 -3.56
C CYS A 308 4.53 20.35 -2.22
N LEU A 309 5.35 21.08 -1.46
CA LEU A 309 5.80 20.66 -0.13
C LEU A 309 4.63 20.52 0.85
N ALA A 310 3.69 21.46 0.85
CA ALA A 310 2.47 21.36 1.67
C ALA A 310 1.60 20.15 1.27
N GLN A 311 1.54 19.81 -0.03
CA GLN A 311 0.86 18.60 -0.49
C GLN A 311 1.61 17.32 -0.08
N ALA A 312 2.93 17.29 -0.18
CA ALA A 312 3.77 16.17 0.26
C ALA A 312 3.63 15.93 1.77
N LEU A 313 3.60 17.00 2.57
CA LEU A 313 3.38 16.91 4.02
C LEU A 313 1.99 16.34 4.38
N ARG A 314 0.95 16.67 3.61
CA ARG A 314 -0.36 16.03 3.81
C ARG A 314 -0.33 14.53 3.48
N LEU A 315 0.43 14.14 2.46
CA LEU A 315 0.56 12.73 2.05
C LEU A 315 1.41 11.92 3.05
N SER A 316 2.31 12.56 3.79
CA SER A 316 3.13 11.86 4.78
C SER A 316 2.33 11.30 5.95
N VAL A 317 1.13 11.83 6.23
CA VAL A 317 0.21 11.24 7.21
C VAL A 317 -0.24 9.83 6.79
N ALA A 318 -0.56 9.64 5.51
CA ALA A 318 -0.93 8.33 4.98
C ALA A 318 0.27 7.35 4.99
N LEU A 319 1.46 7.85 4.66
CA LEU A 319 2.69 7.07 4.77
C LEU A 319 2.93 6.63 6.22
N LEU A 320 2.79 7.54 7.19
CA LEU A 320 2.95 7.24 8.61
C LEU A 320 1.98 6.15 9.06
N LEU A 321 0.71 6.23 8.67
CA LEU A 321 -0.30 5.22 9.00
C LEU A 321 0.10 3.83 8.47
N VAL A 322 0.56 3.75 7.22
CA VAL A 322 1.01 2.48 6.63
C VAL A 322 2.26 1.95 7.34
N LEU A 323 3.21 2.82 7.66
CA LEU A 323 4.41 2.44 8.43
C LEU A 323 4.06 1.92 9.83
N VAL A 324 3.07 2.50 10.50
CA VAL A 324 2.57 2.01 11.80
C VAL A 324 1.99 0.60 11.65
N VAL A 325 1.22 0.34 10.58
CA VAL A 325 0.65 -0.99 10.31
C VAL A 325 1.75 -2.02 10.03
N VAL A 326 2.78 -1.67 9.25
CA VAL A 326 3.95 -2.53 9.00
C VAL A 326 4.76 -2.77 10.28
N ALA A 327 4.95 -1.74 11.11
CA ALA A 327 5.64 -1.88 12.39
C ALA A 327 4.86 -2.81 13.34
N LEU A 328 3.53 -2.70 13.36
CA LEU A 328 2.66 -3.58 14.14
C LEU A 328 2.77 -5.04 13.68
N GLU A 329 2.85 -5.29 12.36
CA GLU A 329 3.06 -6.63 11.81
C GLU A 329 4.39 -7.23 12.30
N HIS A 330 5.48 -6.48 12.23
CA HIS A 330 6.79 -6.92 12.74
C HIS A 330 6.78 -7.14 14.26
N LEU A 331 6.12 -6.26 15.01
CA LEU A 331 5.99 -6.39 16.46
C LEU A 331 5.25 -7.69 16.83
N ILE A 332 4.10 -7.94 16.21
CA ILE A 332 3.28 -9.12 16.49
C ILE A 332 4.01 -10.40 16.09
N PHE A 333 4.70 -10.41 14.94
CA PHE A 333 5.57 -11.52 14.55
C PHE A 333 6.66 -11.78 15.60
N GLY A 334 7.37 -10.73 16.04
CA GLY A 334 8.43 -10.84 17.03
C GLY A 334 7.93 -11.40 18.37
N VAL A 335 6.77 -10.93 18.85
CA VAL A 335 6.14 -11.45 20.07
C VAL A 335 5.71 -12.91 19.89
N ALA A 336 5.09 -13.26 18.76
CA ALA A 336 4.70 -14.65 18.46
C ALA A 336 5.90 -15.60 18.43
N ASP A 337 6.97 -15.19 17.75
CA ASP A 337 8.19 -16.00 17.63
C ASP A 337 8.92 -16.17 18.96
N VAL A 338 9.03 -15.12 19.77
CA VAL A 338 9.57 -15.24 21.13
C VAL A 338 8.69 -16.15 22.00
N ALA A 339 7.36 -16.00 21.94
CA ALA A 339 6.44 -16.80 22.73
C ALA A 339 6.53 -18.30 22.39
N VAL A 340 6.54 -18.64 21.09
CA VAL A 340 6.68 -20.04 20.62
C VAL A 340 8.03 -20.63 21.05
N ARG A 341 9.13 -19.88 20.87
CA ARG A 341 10.48 -20.34 21.27
C ARG A 341 10.60 -20.55 22.78
N ARG A 342 10.07 -19.63 23.59
CA ARG A 342 10.11 -19.71 25.06
C ARG A 342 9.25 -20.85 25.58
N MET A 343 8.09 -21.06 25.00
CA MET A 343 7.22 -22.17 25.37
C MET A 343 7.88 -23.53 25.09
N ALA A 344 8.57 -23.68 23.95
CA ALA A 344 9.31 -24.91 23.65
C ALA A 344 10.43 -25.17 24.68
N GLN A 345 11.13 -24.13 25.14
CA GLN A 345 12.21 -24.23 26.13
C GLN A 345 11.72 -24.55 27.55
N LEU A 346 10.56 -24.03 27.96
CA LEU A 346 10.04 -24.13 29.34
C LEU A 346 8.99 -25.24 29.51
N SER A 347 9.11 -26.35 28.78
CA SER A 347 8.08 -27.39 28.77
C SER A 347 7.86 -28.07 30.13
N THR A 348 8.89 -28.13 30.98
CA THR A 348 8.80 -28.75 32.31
C THR A 348 9.66 -28.00 33.31
N VAL A 349 9.06 -27.52 34.41
CA VAL A 349 9.77 -26.85 35.51
C VAL A 349 9.69 -27.73 36.75
N PRO A 350 10.82 -28.21 37.29
CA PRO A 350 10.82 -28.99 38.52
C PRO A 350 10.49 -28.09 39.73
N VAL A 351 9.52 -28.50 40.54
CA VAL A 351 9.16 -27.88 41.82
C VAL A 351 9.46 -28.88 42.94
N THR A 352 10.11 -28.42 44.01
CA THR A 352 10.45 -29.28 45.16
C THR A 352 9.73 -28.79 46.40
N LEU A 353 8.81 -29.60 46.92
CA LEU A 353 8.10 -29.31 48.15
C LEU A 353 8.82 -29.98 49.33
N SER A 354 9.48 -29.18 50.16
CA SER A 354 10.20 -29.67 51.34
C SER A 354 9.34 -29.43 52.59
N ILE A 355 8.92 -30.51 53.23
CA ILE A 355 8.17 -30.47 54.49
C ILE A 355 9.16 -30.77 55.62
N LYS A 356 9.38 -29.77 56.48
CA LYS A 356 10.14 -29.91 57.72
C LYS A 356 9.18 -29.79 58.88
N TYR A 357 9.11 -30.83 59.72
CA TYR A 357 8.37 -30.75 60.98
C TYR A 357 9.25 -31.20 62.14
N GLN A 358 9.09 -30.51 63.26
CA GLN A 358 9.80 -30.76 64.50
C GLN A 358 8.75 -31.02 65.59
N ALA A 359 8.79 -32.22 66.17
CA ALA A 359 7.91 -32.61 67.26
C ALA A 359 8.71 -32.64 68.57
N GLY A 360 8.28 -31.83 69.54
CA GLY A 360 8.81 -31.80 70.90
C GLY A 360 7.73 -32.23 71.90
N ILE A 361 8.13 -32.94 72.94
CA ILE A 361 7.23 -33.27 74.04
C ILE A 361 7.61 -32.38 75.23
N ASP A 362 6.64 -31.63 75.75
CA ASP A 362 6.86 -30.71 76.87
C ASP A 362 6.35 -31.34 78.17
N PHE A 363 7.20 -32.14 78.82
CA PHE A 363 6.95 -32.62 80.17
C PHE A 363 7.80 -31.79 81.15
N LEU A 364 7.13 -31.07 82.05
CA LEU A 364 7.77 -30.32 83.14
C LEU A 364 8.75 -29.19 82.70
N LYS A 365 8.42 -28.41 81.65
CA LYS A 365 9.22 -27.28 81.11
C LYS A 365 10.63 -27.65 80.62
N ILE A 366 10.88 -28.93 80.32
CA ILE A 366 12.09 -29.36 79.62
C ILE A 366 11.63 -29.89 78.27
N SER A 367 11.84 -29.07 77.23
CA SER A 367 11.55 -29.42 75.85
C SER A 367 12.57 -30.46 75.38
N LEU A 368 12.21 -31.74 75.40
CA LEU A 368 13.00 -32.80 74.81
C LEU A 368 12.59 -32.94 73.33
N PRO A 369 13.48 -32.65 72.36
CA PRO A 369 13.18 -32.86 70.95
C PRO A 369 13.18 -34.37 70.67
N VAL A 370 12.07 -34.91 70.18
CA VAL A 370 11.91 -36.36 69.99
C VAL A 370 12.34 -36.79 68.59
N LYS A 371 12.13 -35.95 67.56
CA LYS A 371 12.64 -36.23 66.21
C LYS A 371 12.49 -35.01 65.29
N ASP A 372 13.52 -34.75 64.49
CA ASP A 372 13.44 -33.87 63.32
C ASP A 372 13.26 -34.74 62.07
N VAL A 373 12.19 -34.50 61.30
CA VAL A 373 11.95 -35.19 60.03
C VAL A 373 11.94 -34.17 58.89
N ASP A 374 12.90 -34.33 57.98
CA ASP A 374 13.04 -33.54 56.75
C ASP A 374 12.68 -34.43 55.55
N ARG A 375 11.57 -34.12 54.86
CA ARG A 375 11.14 -34.85 53.66
C ARG A 375 10.96 -33.89 52.49
N SER A 376 11.72 -34.12 51.43
CA SER A 376 11.60 -33.41 50.16
C SER A 376 10.83 -34.23 49.13
N TYR A 377 9.70 -33.71 48.67
CA TYR A 377 8.90 -34.27 47.57
C TYR A 377 9.23 -33.52 46.28
N HIS A 378 9.76 -34.24 45.28
CA HIS A 378 10.04 -33.68 43.97
C HIS A 378 8.83 -33.84 43.05
N HIS A 379 8.33 -32.76 42.47
CA HIS A 379 7.25 -32.78 41.50
C HIS A 379 7.54 -31.84 40.32
N SER A 380 7.46 -32.35 39.10
CA SER A 380 7.64 -31.53 37.90
C SER A 380 6.31 -30.92 37.45
N LEU A 381 6.23 -29.60 37.40
CA LEU A 381 5.12 -28.91 36.74
C LEU A 381 5.33 -28.92 35.23
N THR A 382 4.34 -29.41 34.49
CA THR A 382 4.34 -29.47 33.03
C THR A 382 3.53 -28.31 32.46
N PHE A 383 4.21 -27.36 31.81
CA PHE A 383 3.56 -26.19 31.19
C PHE A 383 3.29 -26.39 29.69
N SER A 384 3.93 -27.39 29.08
CA SER A 384 3.76 -27.73 27.66
C SER A 384 3.74 -29.25 27.51
N SER A 385 2.71 -29.78 26.82
CA SER A 385 2.54 -31.20 26.50
C SER A 385 2.72 -31.43 24.99
N ALA A 386 3.12 -32.64 24.60
CA ALA A 386 3.28 -33.04 23.20
C ALA A 386 1.98 -32.91 22.37
N SER A 387 0.82 -32.77 23.03
CA SER A 387 -0.49 -32.62 22.40
C SER A 387 -0.80 -31.20 21.92
N CYS A 388 -0.01 -30.18 22.31
CA CYS A 388 -0.22 -28.81 21.84
C CYS A 388 0.49 -28.55 20.50
N ARG A 389 -0.27 -28.68 19.41
CA ARG A 389 0.23 -28.40 18.06
C ARG A 389 0.09 -26.92 17.73
N ILE A 390 1.19 -26.17 17.87
CA ILE A 390 1.24 -24.73 17.60
C ILE A 390 1.68 -24.50 16.17
N SER A 391 1.00 -23.60 15.46
CA SER A 391 1.40 -23.19 14.12
C SER A 391 2.62 -22.28 14.18
N PRO A 392 3.63 -22.47 13.30
CA PRO A 392 4.79 -21.59 13.27
C PRO A 392 4.36 -20.16 12.92
N PRO A 393 4.98 -19.13 13.52
CA PRO A 393 4.71 -17.75 13.18
C PRO A 393 5.12 -17.47 11.73
N VAL A 394 4.33 -16.64 11.05
CA VAL A 394 4.51 -16.30 9.63
C VAL A 394 5.31 -15.00 9.54
N PRO A 395 6.48 -14.99 8.89
CA PRO A 395 7.30 -13.80 8.77
C PRO A 395 6.70 -12.79 7.78
N PRO A 396 6.89 -11.48 7.99
CA PRO A 396 6.47 -10.45 7.03
C PRO A 396 7.18 -10.58 5.68
N ASN A 397 6.44 -10.39 4.60
CA ASN A 397 6.97 -10.54 3.24
C ASN A 397 7.66 -9.24 2.77
N PRO A 398 8.98 -9.26 2.50
CA PRO A 398 9.72 -8.06 2.08
C PRO A 398 9.28 -7.50 0.73
N SER A 399 8.72 -8.33 -0.15
CA SER A 399 8.23 -7.88 -1.46
C SER A 399 7.05 -6.91 -1.34
N VAL A 400 6.19 -7.10 -0.33
CA VAL A 400 5.04 -6.21 -0.08
C VAL A 400 5.53 -4.83 0.33
N LEU A 401 6.52 -4.77 1.21
CA LEU A 401 7.14 -3.51 1.64
C LEU A 401 7.79 -2.78 0.46
N LEU A 402 8.49 -3.51 -0.43
CA LEU A 402 9.09 -2.94 -1.63
C LEU A 402 8.02 -2.35 -2.56
N VAL A 403 6.96 -3.11 -2.86
CA VAL A 403 5.87 -2.65 -3.74
C VAL A 403 5.16 -1.42 -3.16
N VAL A 404 4.82 -1.43 -1.87
CA VAL A 404 4.18 -0.29 -1.20
C VAL A 404 5.13 0.92 -1.18
N GLY A 405 6.42 0.71 -0.90
CA GLY A 405 7.45 1.76 -0.95
C GLY A 405 7.57 2.40 -2.33
N LEU A 406 7.63 1.59 -3.40
CA LEU A 406 7.65 2.07 -4.78
C LEU A 406 6.39 2.87 -5.13
N LEU A 407 5.21 2.40 -4.71
CA LEU A 407 3.96 3.14 -4.92
C LEU A 407 3.98 4.50 -4.23
N PHE A 408 4.47 4.59 -2.99
CA PHE A 408 4.65 5.88 -2.32
C PHE A 408 5.66 6.78 -3.04
N CYS A 409 6.79 6.23 -3.52
CA CYS A 409 7.73 6.99 -4.34
C CYS A 409 7.06 7.58 -5.60
N ILE A 410 6.23 6.78 -6.29
CA ILE A 410 5.44 7.25 -7.44
C ILE A 410 4.45 8.34 -7.00
N ILE A 411 3.73 8.15 -5.89
CA ILE A 411 2.80 9.15 -5.34
C ILE A 411 3.52 10.47 -5.09
N TYR A 412 4.68 10.48 -4.42
CA TYR A 412 5.47 11.69 -4.20
C TYR A 412 5.96 12.30 -5.51
N ALA A 413 6.43 11.48 -6.46
CA ALA A 413 6.83 11.98 -7.78
C ALA A 413 5.67 12.68 -8.50
N THR A 414 4.45 12.13 -8.44
CA THR A 414 3.28 12.76 -9.07
C THR A 414 2.91 14.12 -8.46
N VAL A 415 3.27 14.42 -7.20
CA VAL A 415 3.07 15.76 -6.61
C VAL A 415 3.86 16.81 -7.37
N PHE A 416 5.09 16.50 -7.75
CA PHE A 416 5.95 17.39 -8.53
C PHE A 416 5.58 17.38 -10.01
N LEU A 417 5.15 16.22 -10.54
CA LEU A 417 4.74 16.08 -11.93
C LEU A 417 3.38 16.71 -12.24
N GLU A 418 2.55 17.03 -11.25
CA GLU A 418 1.21 17.60 -11.45
C GLU A 418 1.21 18.90 -12.27
N THR A 419 2.20 19.77 -12.07
CA THR A 419 2.33 21.02 -12.85
C THR A 419 2.65 20.72 -14.31
N TYR A 420 3.49 19.73 -14.57
CA TYR A 420 3.86 19.27 -15.90
C TYR A 420 2.71 18.55 -16.60
N ALA A 421 1.93 17.75 -15.86
CA ALA A 421 0.72 17.12 -16.34
C ALA A 421 -0.27 18.16 -16.87
N ARG A 422 -0.52 19.25 -16.12
CA ARG A 422 -1.40 20.34 -16.58
C ARG A 422 -0.87 21.04 -17.83
N ARG A 423 0.44 21.31 -17.89
CA ARG A 423 1.08 21.87 -19.10
C ARG A 423 0.95 20.92 -20.30
N LEU A 424 0.99 19.61 -20.07
CA LEU A 424 0.78 18.60 -21.09
C LEU A 424 -0.68 18.58 -21.56
N CYS A 425 -1.67 18.67 -20.67
CA CYS A 425 -3.09 18.80 -21.04
C CYS A 425 -3.31 19.96 -22.02
N ARG A 426 -2.67 21.12 -21.74
CA ARG A 426 -2.72 22.27 -22.63
C ARG A 426 -2.10 21.98 -24.00
N LYS A 427 -0.91 21.34 -24.05
CA LYS A 427 -0.25 20.99 -25.32
C LYS A 427 -1.10 20.04 -26.17
N ILE A 428 -1.75 19.07 -25.52
CA ILE A 428 -2.68 18.16 -26.18
C ILE A 428 -3.86 18.95 -26.75
N ALA A 429 -4.53 19.79 -25.95
CA ALA A 429 -5.64 20.59 -26.44
C ALA A 429 -5.25 21.51 -27.61
N ALA A 430 -4.05 22.11 -27.56
CA ALA A 430 -3.51 22.95 -28.61
C ALA A 430 -3.23 22.18 -29.91
N SER A 431 -2.75 20.93 -29.84
CA SER A 431 -2.50 20.12 -31.05
C SER A 431 -3.77 19.61 -31.72
N PHE A 432 -4.88 19.51 -30.98
CA PHE A 432 -6.18 19.15 -31.55
C PHE A 432 -6.91 20.38 -32.14
N PHE A 433 -6.79 21.55 -31.50
CA PHE A 433 -7.54 22.75 -31.85
C PHE A 433 -6.64 23.95 -32.15
N GLU A 434 -5.88 23.86 -33.24
CA GLU A 434 -4.93 24.91 -33.66
C GLU A 434 -5.61 26.27 -33.91
N SER A 435 -6.77 26.27 -34.57
CA SER A 435 -7.54 27.50 -34.82
C SER A 435 -7.95 28.24 -33.54
N ARG A 436 -8.27 27.50 -32.47
CA ARG A 436 -8.58 28.08 -31.16
C ARG A 436 -7.34 28.58 -30.46
N GLU A 437 -6.21 27.90 -30.59
CA GLU A 437 -4.94 28.39 -30.04
C GLU A 437 -4.53 29.73 -30.70
N ASP A 438 -4.83 29.90 -31.98
CA ASP A 438 -4.57 31.15 -32.72
C ASP A 438 -5.39 32.32 -32.19
N GLU A 439 -6.67 32.09 -31.91
CA GLU A 439 -7.55 33.07 -31.32
C GLU A 439 -7.09 33.45 -29.89
N ARG A 440 -6.69 32.44 -29.10
CA ARG A 440 -6.17 32.63 -27.75
C ARG A 440 -4.87 33.44 -27.73
N ALA A 441 -3.96 33.19 -28.68
CA ALA A 441 -2.73 33.95 -28.83
C ALA A 441 -3.00 35.42 -29.18
N ARG A 442 -3.91 35.68 -30.13
CA ARG A 442 -4.34 37.04 -30.50
C ARG A 442 -5.04 37.77 -29.35
N TYR A 443 -5.91 37.08 -28.61
CA TYR A 443 -6.56 37.63 -27.43
C TYR A 443 -5.54 38.03 -26.35
N LEU A 444 -4.58 37.16 -26.06
CA LEU A 444 -3.54 37.43 -25.06
C LEU A 444 -2.65 38.61 -25.49
N TYR A 445 -2.26 38.68 -26.76
CA TYR A 445 -1.54 39.83 -27.30
C TYR A 445 -2.32 41.13 -27.13
N GLY A 446 -3.60 41.16 -27.53
CA GLY A 446 -4.45 42.33 -27.37
C GLY A 446 -4.62 42.75 -25.91
N LYS A 447 -4.72 41.80 -24.99
CA LYS A 447 -4.79 42.05 -23.55
C LYS A 447 -3.50 42.71 -23.03
N LEU A 448 -2.33 42.19 -23.39
CA LEU A 448 -1.04 42.74 -22.99
C LEU A 448 -0.83 44.16 -23.53
N SER A 449 -1.17 44.37 -24.81
CA SER A 449 -1.08 45.68 -25.45
C SER A 449 -2.00 46.72 -24.79
N ARG A 450 -3.23 46.35 -24.41
CA ARG A 450 -4.14 47.24 -23.67
C ARG A 450 -3.62 47.59 -22.29
N GLN A 451 -3.11 46.60 -21.55
CA GLN A 451 -2.52 46.82 -20.23
C GLN A 451 -1.32 47.76 -20.31
N HIS A 452 -0.44 47.59 -21.29
CA HIS A 452 0.71 48.47 -21.46
C HIS A 452 0.29 49.92 -21.77
N ARG A 453 -0.66 50.13 -22.71
CA ARG A 453 -1.18 51.48 -23.00
C ARG A 453 -1.77 52.17 -21.76
N GLN A 454 -2.49 51.42 -20.92
CA GLN A 454 -3.03 51.95 -19.66
C GLN A 454 -1.93 52.34 -18.69
N THR A 455 -0.91 51.49 -18.51
CA THR A 455 0.24 51.81 -17.64
C THR A 455 1.01 53.03 -18.14
N THR A 456 1.21 53.17 -19.46
CA THR A 456 1.89 54.34 -20.03
C THR A 456 1.07 55.62 -19.86
N ARG A 457 -0.26 55.56 -20.00
CA ARG A 457 -1.17 56.70 -19.76
C ARG A 457 -1.27 57.14 -18.30
N LEU A 458 -0.99 56.25 -17.35
CA LEU A 458 -0.96 56.59 -15.91
C LEU A 458 0.40 57.15 -15.48
N ARG A 459 1.43 57.00 -16.32
CA ARG A 459 2.80 57.42 -16.03
C ARG A 459 3.15 58.79 -16.63
N ASN A 460 2.42 59.17 -17.68
CA ASN A 460 2.42 60.50 -18.29
C ASN A 460 1.24 61.28 -17.73
#